data_AF-A0A6S7DRB3-F1
#
_entry.id   AF-A0A6S7DRB3-F1
#
_cell.length_a   1.000
_cell.length_b   1.000
_cell.length_c   1.000
_cell.angle_alpha   90.00
_cell.angle_beta   90.00
_cell.angle_gamma   90.00
#
_symmetry.space_group_name_H-M   'P 1'
#
loop_
_entity.id
_entity.type
_entity.pdbx_description
1 polymer ?
#
loop_
_entity_poly.entity_id
_entity_poly.type
_entity_poly.pdbx_seq_one_letter_code
_entity_poly.pdbx_strand_id
1 'polypeptide(L)'
;MTIGIAAYGSNAGAAVRAAALGAELLGHGAIGGFAVFAVLDEAGRVHHAACQRGGVTALDLPPAWLRARHAALIESGPDRPEPLAQFLPGADGVGLVTGHRLPNRPGADGVPLNQAVLRRLAAGEPAQVAVAEVLHAHPEVDAGLIALSASGQLACGNSARVARRPDQGQAGRDDGASRLALLHNSIFPCPPLAEAMADLAWQVLTGGVGAYRALSLRAPVAITAGPRDRVRVDDRLRVTAIEQADPSLPATRRRANAIYLGSEVWQDGRHIGHTVSELVVDMADGRVFGLPDPARSLIIMKEPANVPT
;
A
#
# COMPACT_ATOMS: atom_id res chain seq x y z
N MET A 1 -8.98 -1.45 10.27
CA MET A 1 -7.80 -2.09 9.66
C MET A 1 -6.59 -1.22 9.98
N THR A 2 -5.40 -1.78 10.16
CA THR A 2 -4.16 -0.99 10.25
C THR A 2 -3.12 -1.65 9.37
N ILE A 3 -2.40 -0.85 8.60
CA ILE A 3 -1.26 -1.28 7.78
C ILE A 3 0.00 -0.55 8.23
N GLY A 4 1.12 -1.26 8.24
CA GLY A 4 2.46 -0.72 8.31
C GLY A 4 3.23 -1.21 7.10
N ILE A 5 3.93 -0.30 6.43
CA ILE A 5 4.74 -0.61 5.24
C ILE A 5 6.06 0.12 5.38
N ALA A 6 7.18 -0.54 5.07
CA ALA A 6 8.45 0.12 4.86
C ALA A 6 9.19 -0.49 3.69
N ALA A 7 9.91 0.35 2.95
CA ALA A 7 10.68 -0.05 1.79
C ALA A 7 12.04 0.65 1.74
N TYR A 8 13.00 -0.07 1.19
CA TYR A 8 14.31 0.42 0.81
C TYR A 8 14.56 0.14 -0.67
N GLY A 9 15.25 1.03 -1.37
CA GLY A 9 15.60 0.86 -2.78
C GLY A 9 15.27 2.09 -3.62
N SER A 10 15.51 2.03 -4.94
CA SER A 10 15.10 3.11 -5.82
C SER A 10 13.59 3.29 -5.80
N ASN A 11 13.10 4.53 -5.61
CA ASN A 11 11.67 4.83 -5.58
C ASN A 11 10.89 4.17 -4.42
N ALA A 12 11.54 3.94 -3.28
CA ALA A 12 10.88 3.36 -2.10
C ALA A 12 9.63 4.16 -1.68
N GLY A 13 9.65 5.49 -1.80
CA GLY A 13 8.47 6.30 -1.51
C GLY A 13 7.27 6.01 -2.41
N ALA A 14 7.49 5.88 -3.72
CA ALA A 14 6.45 5.50 -4.66
C ALA A 14 5.94 4.07 -4.41
N ALA A 15 6.82 3.16 -4.01
CA ALA A 15 6.47 1.78 -3.69
C ALA A 15 5.59 1.68 -2.43
N VAL A 16 5.96 2.39 -1.35
CA VAL A 16 5.15 2.48 -0.13
C VAL A 16 3.76 3.05 -0.44
N ARG A 17 3.70 4.11 -1.26
CA ARG A 17 2.43 4.69 -1.70
C ARG A 17 1.60 3.70 -2.52
N ALA A 18 2.21 2.91 -3.41
CA ALA A 18 1.51 1.91 -4.21
C ALA A 18 0.90 0.79 -3.36
N ALA A 19 1.65 0.30 -2.36
CA ALA A 19 1.12 -0.68 -1.41
C ALA A 19 -0.04 -0.12 -0.56
N ALA A 20 0.07 1.13 -0.10
CA ALA A 20 -1.00 1.80 0.65
C ALA A 20 -2.28 1.97 -0.21
N LEU A 21 -2.15 2.42 -1.46
CA LEU A 21 -3.26 2.48 -2.41
C LEU A 21 -3.91 1.11 -2.65
N GLY A 22 -3.10 0.06 -2.76
CA GLY A 22 -3.61 -1.31 -2.85
C GLY A 22 -4.44 -1.71 -1.63
N ALA A 23 -4.01 -1.30 -0.43
CA ALA A 23 -4.75 -1.53 0.81
C ALA A 23 -6.06 -0.72 0.89
N GLU A 24 -6.08 0.53 0.43
CA GLU A 24 -7.30 1.35 0.39
C GLU A 24 -8.34 0.80 -0.60
N LEU A 25 -7.91 0.22 -1.73
CA LEU A 25 -8.80 -0.32 -2.77
C LEU A 25 -9.32 -1.73 -2.50
N LEU A 26 -8.48 -2.59 -1.91
CA LEU A 26 -8.80 -4.02 -1.70
C LEU A 26 -9.15 -4.32 -0.24
N GLY A 27 -8.67 -3.49 0.68
CA GLY A 27 -8.89 -3.65 2.11
C GLY A 27 -10.34 -3.37 2.51
N HIS A 28 -10.75 -3.99 3.62
CA HIS A 28 -12.08 -3.83 4.17
C HIS A 28 -12.03 -3.40 5.64
N GLY A 29 -13.02 -2.61 6.05
CA GLY A 29 -13.10 -2.01 7.39
C GLY A 29 -12.49 -0.61 7.44
N ALA A 30 -12.12 -0.14 8.62
CA ALA A 30 -11.60 1.21 8.80
C ALA A 30 -10.15 1.35 8.26
N ILE A 31 -10.02 1.72 6.99
CA ILE A 31 -8.81 2.06 6.23
C ILE A 31 -9.10 3.34 5.41
N GLY A 32 -8.10 4.05 4.88
CA GLY A 32 -8.30 5.36 4.22
C GLY A 32 -8.60 6.51 5.18
N GLY A 33 -8.32 6.32 6.47
CA GLY A 33 -8.53 7.31 7.53
C GLY A 33 -7.27 8.15 7.76
N PHE A 34 -6.59 7.91 8.89
CA PHE A 34 -5.33 8.58 9.19
C PHE A 34 -4.19 7.91 8.43
N ALA A 35 -3.23 8.70 7.98
CA ALA A 35 -1.98 8.22 7.40
C ALA A 35 -0.81 9.04 7.93
N VAL A 36 0.32 8.37 8.14
CA VAL A 36 1.63 9.01 8.35
C VAL A 36 2.59 8.39 7.37
N PHE A 37 3.23 9.24 6.57
CA PHE A 37 4.27 8.86 5.62
C PHE A 37 5.56 9.53 6.06
N ALA A 38 6.65 8.78 6.07
CA ALA A 38 7.96 9.29 6.41
C ALA A 38 9.02 8.85 5.41
N VAL A 39 9.99 9.73 5.17
CA VAL A 39 11.19 9.42 4.38
C VAL A 39 12.45 9.79 5.15
N LEU A 40 13.55 9.10 4.84
CA LEU A 40 14.89 9.58 5.12
C LEU A 40 15.45 10.19 3.83
N ASP A 41 15.74 11.49 3.84
CA ASP A 41 16.32 12.16 2.68
C ASP A 41 17.80 11.78 2.46
N GLU A 42 18.40 12.27 1.38
CA GLU A 42 19.81 11.99 1.04
C GLU A 42 20.80 12.53 2.08
N ALA A 43 20.42 13.55 2.85
CA ALA A 43 21.20 14.08 3.96
C ALA A 43 20.98 13.30 5.27
N GLY A 44 20.19 12.22 5.23
CA GLY A 44 19.85 11.43 6.41
C GLY A 44 18.81 12.09 7.30
N ARG A 45 18.09 13.12 6.85
CA ARG A 45 17.07 13.80 7.67
C ARG A 45 15.71 13.16 7.49
N VAL A 46 14.97 13.05 8.58
CA VAL A 46 13.63 12.50 8.61
C VAL A 46 12.63 13.60 8.27
N HIS A 47 11.69 13.28 7.38
CA HIS A 47 10.56 14.13 7.08
C HIS A 47 9.26 13.36 7.21
N HIS A 48 8.21 14.01 7.71
CA HIS A 48 6.88 13.44 7.92
C HIS A 48 5.81 14.22 7.17
N ALA A 49 4.86 13.51 6.56
CA ALA A 49 3.58 14.04 6.12
C ALA A 49 2.47 13.20 6.79
N ALA A 50 1.43 13.86 7.29
CA ALA A 50 0.36 13.17 8.00
C ALA A 50 -0.99 13.83 7.76
N CYS A 51 -2.06 13.02 7.82
CA CYS A 51 -3.44 13.48 7.78
C CYS A 51 -4.31 12.57 8.67
N GLN A 52 -5.41 13.12 9.18
CA GLN A 52 -6.40 12.34 9.97
C GLN A 52 -7.43 11.63 9.09
N ARG A 53 -7.68 12.13 7.87
CA ARG A 53 -8.74 11.64 6.98
C ARG A 53 -8.25 11.64 5.54
N GLY A 54 -8.64 10.62 4.77
CA GLY A 54 -8.32 10.49 3.35
C GLY A 54 -7.09 9.62 3.04
N GLY A 55 -6.46 9.03 4.06
CA GLY A 55 -5.39 8.04 3.89
C GLY A 55 -4.21 8.57 3.10
N VAL A 56 -3.52 7.69 2.35
CA VAL A 56 -2.31 8.06 1.60
C VAL A 56 -2.59 9.07 0.48
N THR A 57 -3.84 9.16 0.02
CA THR A 57 -4.25 10.02 -1.10
C THR A 57 -4.44 11.48 -0.71
N ALA A 58 -4.75 11.74 0.56
CA ALA A 58 -4.85 13.08 1.11
C ALA A 58 -3.49 13.69 1.50
N LEU A 59 -2.39 12.93 1.42
CA LEU A 59 -1.05 13.42 1.73
C LEU A 59 -0.49 14.23 0.55
N ASP A 60 -0.06 15.45 0.82
CA ASP A 60 0.76 16.23 -0.11
C ASP A 60 2.22 15.76 -0.04
N LEU A 61 2.56 14.80 -0.89
CA LEU A 61 3.89 14.19 -0.94
C LEU A 61 4.74 14.85 -2.03
N PRO A 62 5.86 15.51 -1.67
CA PRO A 62 6.78 16.08 -2.66
C PRO A 62 7.27 15.02 -3.66
N PRO A 63 7.46 15.35 -4.95
CA PRO A 63 7.98 14.40 -5.93
C PRO A 63 9.33 13.78 -5.55
N ALA A 64 10.15 14.50 -4.79
CA ALA A 64 11.42 13.98 -4.26
C ALA A 64 11.21 12.84 -3.25
N TRP A 65 10.15 12.86 -2.46
CA TRP A 65 9.85 11.81 -1.48
C TRP A 65 9.45 10.51 -2.17
N LEU A 66 8.71 10.60 -3.27
CA LEU A 66 8.37 9.42 -4.08
C LEU A 66 9.62 8.71 -4.65
N ARG A 67 10.71 9.45 -4.84
CA ARG A 67 12.00 8.91 -5.30
C ARG A 67 12.96 8.55 -4.15
N ALA A 68 12.61 8.85 -2.90
CA ALA A 68 13.46 8.61 -1.74
C ALA A 68 13.79 7.12 -1.61
N ARG A 69 14.99 6.83 -1.10
CA ARG A 69 15.49 5.46 -0.93
C ARG A 69 14.98 4.77 0.33
N HIS A 70 14.53 5.54 1.31
CA HIS A 70 13.96 5.05 2.55
C HIS A 70 12.58 5.66 2.69
N ALA A 71 11.57 4.82 2.78
CA ALA A 71 10.21 5.28 3.03
C ALA A 71 9.48 4.29 3.94
N ALA A 72 8.59 4.84 4.75
CA ALA A 72 7.68 4.06 5.57
C ALA A 72 6.33 4.76 5.68
N LEU A 73 5.30 3.98 5.95
CA LEU A 73 3.95 4.46 6.19
C LEU A 73 3.26 3.64 7.28
N ILE A 74 2.37 4.29 8.01
CA ILE A 74 1.30 3.66 8.77
C ILE A 74 -0.03 4.30 8.40
N GLU A 75 -1.07 3.48 8.27
CA GLU A 75 -2.43 3.96 7.97
C GLU A 75 -3.49 3.12 8.69
N SER A 76 -4.60 3.76 9.08
CA SER A 76 -5.76 3.11 9.69
C SER A 76 -7.02 3.99 9.59
N GLY A 77 -8.08 3.65 10.32
CA GLY A 77 -9.22 4.53 10.57
C GLY A 77 -8.82 5.85 11.26
N PRO A 78 -9.64 6.91 11.08
CA PRO A 78 -9.33 8.29 11.49
C PRO A 78 -9.32 8.49 13.01
N ASP A 79 -9.12 9.74 13.43
CA ASP A 79 -9.31 10.23 14.80
C ASP A 79 -8.31 9.59 15.80
N ARG A 80 -7.04 9.55 15.39
CA ARG A 80 -5.94 9.08 16.25
C ARG A 80 -5.37 10.21 17.10
N PRO A 81 -4.85 9.90 18.30
CA PRO A 81 -4.16 10.88 19.13
C PRO A 81 -3.03 11.60 18.39
N GLU A 82 -3.02 12.92 18.48
CA GLU A 82 -1.93 13.76 17.98
C GLU A 82 -0.77 13.82 18.99
N PRO A 83 0.49 14.04 18.54
CA PRO A 83 0.91 14.17 17.14
C PRO A 83 0.91 12.82 16.41
N LEU A 84 0.40 12.76 15.18
CA LEU A 84 0.33 11.50 14.41
C LEU A 84 1.70 10.84 14.18
N ALA A 85 2.78 11.63 14.10
CA ALA A 85 4.14 11.11 13.95
C ALA A 85 4.56 10.13 15.06
N GLN A 86 3.87 10.10 16.21
CA GLN A 86 4.13 9.12 17.27
C GLN A 86 3.92 7.66 16.82
N PHE A 87 3.10 7.42 15.78
CA PHE A 87 2.85 6.08 15.24
C PHE A 87 3.96 5.61 14.28
N LEU A 88 4.73 6.54 13.72
CA LEU A 88 5.86 6.31 12.83
C LEU A 88 7.02 7.25 13.19
N PRO A 89 7.69 7.05 14.35
CA PRO A 89 8.87 7.82 14.70
C PRO A 89 10.02 7.54 13.73
N GLY A 90 10.85 8.56 13.54
CA GLY A 90 12.15 8.43 12.89
C GLY A 90 13.18 9.30 13.60
N ALA A 91 14.45 8.98 13.41
CA ALA A 91 15.57 9.80 13.86
C ALA A 91 16.60 9.98 12.74
N ASP A 92 17.09 11.21 12.60
CA ASP A 92 18.08 11.59 11.59
C ASP A 92 19.32 10.69 11.69
N GLY A 93 19.78 10.19 10.53
CA GLY A 93 20.92 9.28 10.43
C GLY A 93 20.70 7.89 11.06
N VAL A 94 19.54 7.61 11.66
CA VAL A 94 19.25 6.34 12.35
C VAL A 94 18.29 5.47 11.55
N GLY A 95 17.09 5.96 11.25
CA GLY A 95 16.06 5.16 10.59
C GLY A 95 14.63 5.55 10.94
N LEU A 96 13.69 4.73 10.47
CA LEU A 96 12.24 4.86 10.61
C LEU A 96 11.68 3.60 11.26
N VAL A 97 10.71 3.73 12.18
CA VAL A 97 10.03 2.58 12.79
C VAL A 97 8.51 2.75 12.68
N THR A 98 7.88 1.88 11.90
CA THR A 98 6.41 1.80 11.72
C THR A 98 5.88 0.49 12.30
N GLY A 99 4.62 0.16 12.02
CA GLY A 99 4.03 -1.11 12.37
C GLY A 99 2.53 -1.14 12.10
N HIS A 100 1.85 -2.08 12.75
CA HIS A 100 0.39 -2.15 12.72
C HIS A 100 -0.17 -2.41 14.12
N ARG A 101 -1.50 -2.32 14.27
CA ARG A 101 -2.18 -2.22 15.57
C ARG A 101 -1.77 -0.94 16.29
N LEU A 102 -0.94 -1.03 17.33
CA LEU A 102 -0.48 0.08 18.17
C LEU A 102 1.05 0.00 18.36
N PRO A 103 1.86 0.32 17.34
CA PRO A 103 3.32 0.25 17.44
C PRO A 103 3.91 1.23 18.48
N ASN A 104 3.17 2.26 18.84
CA ASN A 104 3.51 3.24 19.87
C ASN A 104 3.01 2.88 21.28
N ARG A 105 2.48 1.67 21.49
CA ARG A 105 2.03 1.26 22.82
C ARG A 105 3.21 1.32 23.79
N PRO A 106 3.06 1.91 24.99
CA PRO A 106 4.10 1.88 26.00
C PRO A 106 4.41 0.45 26.47
N GLY A 107 5.70 0.15 26.64
CA GLY A 107 6.18 -1.03 27.34
C GLY A 107 6.02 -0.90 28.85
N ALA A 108 6.55 -1.87 29.60
CA ALA A 108 6.48 -1.87 31.07
C ALA A 108 7.25 -0.69 31.71
N ASP A 109 8.25 -0.17 31.01
CA ASP A 109 9.06 0.99 31.37
C ASP A 109 8.43 2.33 30.92
N GLY A 110 7.23 2.30 30.35
CA GLY A 110 6.53 3.48 29.83
C GLY A 110 7.04 3.96 28.47
N VAL A 111 8.04 3.29 27.86
CA VAL A 111 8.60 3.68 26.57
C VAL A 111 7.75 3.10 25.43
N PRO A 112 7.32 3.89 24.44
CA PRO A 112 6.68 3.38 23.24
C PRO A 112 7.56 2.35 22.51
N LEU A 113 7.00 1.19 22.15
CA LEU A 113 7.76 0.09 21.54
C LEU A 113 8.51 0.50 20.26
N ASN A 114 7.89 1.28 19.38
CA ASN A 114 8.54 1.81 18.18
C ASN A 114 9.74 2.73 18.50
N GLN A 115 9.68 3.52 19.57
CA GLN A 115 10.81 4.31 20.05
C GLN A 115 11.89 3.43 20.69
N ALA A 116 11.52 2.36 21.40
CA ALA A 116 12.48 1.41 21.95
C ALA A 116 13.31 0.76 20.82
N VAL A 117 12.67 0.36 19.72
CA VAL A 117 13.38 -0.12 18.52
C VAL A 117 14.31 0.97 17.95
N LEU A 118 13.81 2.20 17.82
CA LEU A 118 14.61 3.30 17.26
C LEU A 118 15.87 3.60 18.12
N ARG A 119 15.77 3.51 19.45
CA ARG A 119 16.95 3.65 20.34
C ARG A 119 17.98 2.55 20.12
N ARG A 120 17.54 1.31 19.87
CA ARG A 120 18.42 0.18 19.58
C ARG A 120 19.11 0.34 18.23
N LEU A 121 18.38 0.81 17.21
CA LEU A 121 18.99 1.22 15.94
C LEU A 121 20.04 2.32 16.13
N ALA A 122 19.74 3.33 16.96
CA ALA A 122 20.68 4.42 17.27
C ALA A 122 21.94 3.91 18.01
N ALA A 123 21.81 2.83 18.79
CA ALA A 123 22.93 2.14 19.42
C ALA A 123 23.73 1.24 18.45
N GLY A 124 23.37 1.22 17.15
CA GLY A 124 24.05 0.44 16.12
C GLY A 124 23.58 -1.02 16.03
N GLU A 125 22.51 -1.39 16.72
CA GLU A 125 22.00 -2.76 16.65
C GLU A 125 21.36 -3.05 15.27
N PRO A 126 21.55 -4.26 14.71
CA PRO A 126 20.88 -4.64 13.47
C PRO A 126 19.36 -4.59 13.62
N ALA A 127 18.66 -4.13 12.58
CA ALA A 127 17.19 -3.99 12.61
C ALA A 127 16.46 -5.26 13.04
N GLN A 128 16.93 -6.43 12.60
CA GLN A 128 16.37 -7.73 12.98
C GLN A 128 16.45 -7.98 14.49
N VAL A 129 17.59 -7.69 15.10
CA VAL A 129 17.83 -7.85 16.53
C VAL A 129 17.01 -6.82 17.32
N ALA A 130 17.01 -5.57 16.83
CA ALA A 130 16.25 -4.46 17.41
C ALA A 130 14.75 -4.76 17.53
N VAL A 131 14.13 -5.29 16.46
CA VAL A 131 12.71 -5.68 16.46
C VAL A 131 12.48 -6.93 17.32
N ALA A 132 13.33 -7.95 17.19
CA ALA A 132 13.15 -9.23 17.88
C ALA A 132 13.15 -9.08 19.41
N GLU A 133 14.16 -8.45 20.03
CA GLU A 133 14.15 -8.36 21.50
C GLU A 133 13.04 -7.45 22.02
N VAL A 134 12.68 -6.36 21.31
CA VAL A 134 11.58 -5.49 21.77
C VAL A 134 10.27 -6.26 21.82
N LEU A 135 9.98 -7.08 20.81
CA LEU A 135 8.78 -7.92 20.79
C LEU A 135 8.87 -9.09 21.77
N HIS A 136 10.06 -9.69 21.93
CA HIS A 136 10.29 -10.79 22.88
C HIS A 136 10.09 -10.35 24.33
N ALA A 137 10.55 -9.15 24.68
CA ALA A 137 10.36 -8.54 26.00
C ALA A 137 8.89 -8.15 26.26
N HIS A 138 8.07 -8.02 25.21
CA HIS A 138 6.67 -7.58 25.30
C HIS A 138 5.73 -8.52 24.54
N PRO A 139 5.69 -9.82 24.88
CA PRO A 139 5.01 -10.83 24.05
C PRO A 139 3.49 -10.61 23.98
N GLU A 140 2.90 -9.99 25.00
CA GLU A 140 1.47 -9.78 25.15
C GLU A 140 1.00 -8.35 24.81
N VAL A 141 1.88 -7.49 24.30
CA VAL A 141 1.49 -6.18 23.77
C VAL A 141 0.77 -6.35 22.42
N ASP A 142 -0.24 -5.52 22.15
CA ASP A 142 -0.98 -5.55 20.89
C ASP A 142 -0.29 -4.71 19.80
N ALA A 143 0.87 -5.16 19.34
CA ALA A 143 1.68 -4.48 18.33
C ALA A 143 2.38 -5.46 17.39
N GLY A 144 2.54 -5.04 16.14
CA GLY A 144 3.59 -5.50 15.23
C GLY A 144 4.45 -4.31 14.81
N LEU A 145 5.73 -4.56 14.57
CA LEU A 145 6.75 -3.52 14.34
C LEU A 145 7.47 -3.78 13.01
N ILE A 146 7.85 -2.70 12.34
CA ILE A 146 8.71 -2.70 11.15
C ILE A 146 9.78 -1.65 11.36
N ALA A 147 11.05 -2.03 11.22
CA ALA A 147 12.20 -1.16 11.39
C ALA A 147 12.98 -1.05 10.08
N LEU A 148 13.22 0.17 9.62
CA LEU A 148 14.06 0.49 8.47
C LEU A 148 15.22 1.37 8.95
N SER A 149 16.44 0.84 8.96
CA SER A 149 17.64 1.62 9.33
C SER A 149 18.08 2.56 8.21
N ALA A 150 18.90 3.56 8.56
CA ALA A 150 19.54 4.46 7.60
C ALA A 150 20.53 3.76 6.64
N SER A 151 20.98 2.55 7.00
CA SER A 151 21.79 1.68 6.14
C SER A 151 20.95 0.80 5.21
N GLY A 152 19.62 0.92 5.24
CA GLY A 152 18.70 0.12 4.43
C GLY A 152 18.43 -1.27 4.96
N GLN A 153 18.81 -1.59 6.21
CA GLN A 153 18.40 -2.84 6.83
C GLN A 153 16.92 -2.77 7.18
N LEU A 154 16.18 -3.83 6.86
CA LEU A 154 14.74 -3.90 7.06
C LEU A 154 14.39 -5.15 7.85
N ALA A 155 13.57 -5.00 8.88
CA ALA A 155 13.05 -6.09 9.68
C ALA A 155 11.61 -5.83 10.09
N CYS A 156 10.83 -6.89 10.26
CA CYS A 156 9.48 -6.80 10.79
C CYS A 156 9.15 -7.99 11.68
N GLY A 157 8.19 -7.81 12.58
CA GLY A 157 7.71 -8.89 13.43
C GLY A 157 6.43 -8.53 14.16
N ASN A 158 5.74 -9.57 14.63
CA ASN A 158 4.56 -9.47 15.47
C ASN A 158 4.91 -9.92 16.90
N SER A 159 4.31 -9.25 17.88
CA SER A 159 4.21 -9.80 19.24
C SER A 159 3.54 -11.18 19.23
N ALA A 160 3.80 -12.00 20.25
CA ALA A 160 3.17 -13.32 20.37
C ALA A 160 1.63 -13.20 20.38
N ARG A 161 1.07 -12.17 21.01
CA ARG A 161 -0.37 -11.89 20.99
C ARG A 161 -0.91 -11.67 19.59
N VAL A 162 -0.25 -10.81 18.80
CA VAL A 162 -0.69 -10.50 17.43
C VAL A 162 -0.53 -11.71 16.52
N ALA A 163 0.55 -12.49 16.68
CA ALA A 163 0.79 -13.70 15.90
C ALA A 163 -0.30 -14.78 16.07
N ARG A 164 -1.01 -14.80 17.20
CA ARG A 164 -2.14 -15.73 17.43
C ARG A 164 -3.44 -15.30 16.74
N ARG A 165 -3.50 -14.12 16.13
CA ARG A 165 -4.74 -13.61 15.55
C ARG A 165 -4.96 -14.14 14.12
N PRO A 166 -6.22 -14.44 13.73
CA PRO A 166 -6.54 -14.94 12.39
C PRO A 166 -6.70 -13.81 11.35
N ASP A 167 -6.63 -12.54 11.77
CA ASP A 167 -6.94 -11.37 10.94
C ASP A 167 -5.70 -10.57 10.51
N GLN A 168 -4.51 -11.17 10.65
CA GLN A 168 -3.24 -10.58 10.26
C GLN A 168 -2.83 -10.99 8.84
N GLY A 169 -2.02 -10.15 8.20
CA GLY A 169 -1.26 -10.54 7.02
C GLY A 169 0.09 -9.86 7.01
N GLN A 170 1.05 -10.51 6.38
CA GLN A 170 2.42 -10.03 6.25
C GLN A 170 2.98 -10.44 4.89
N ALA A 171 3.85 -9.61 4.35
CA ALA A 171 4.66 -9.97 3.18
C ALA A 171 6.01 -9.25 3.27
N GLY A 172 7.03 -9.87 2.70
CA GLY A 172 8.38 -9.32 2.65
C GLY A 172 9.11 -9.78 1.40
N ARG A 173 9.96 -8.90 0.84
CA ARG A 173 10.77 -9.17 -0.35
C ARG A 173 12.12 -8.47 -0.19
N ASP A 174 13.19 -9.13 -0.62
CA ASP A 174 14.56 -8.64 -0.53
C ASP A 174 15.37 -9.24 -1.69
N ASP A 175 15.98 -8.39 -2.52
CA ASP A 175 16.95 -8.78 -3.56
C ASP A 175 18.36 -8.22 -3.30
N GLY A 176 18.58 -7.69 -2.10
CA GLY A 176 19.79 -6.99 -1.68
C GLY A 176 19.76 -5.49 -1.98
N ALA A 177 19.33 -5.09 -3.18
CA ALA A 177 19.29 -3.69 -3.62
C ALA A 177 17.99 -2.98 -3.22
N SER A 178 16.89 -3.73 -3.21
CA SER A 178 15.54 -3.32 -2.85
C SER A 178 14.99 -4.24 -1.77
N ARG A 179 14.23 -3.67 -0.84
CA ARG A 179 13.61 -4.39 0.27
C ARG A 179 12.22 -3.85 0.54
N LEU A 180 11.32 -4.73 0.93
CA LEU A 180 9.95 -4.41 1.29
C LEU A 180 9.54 -5.26 2.49
N ALA A 181 8.86 -4.64 3.43
CA ALA A 181 8.20 -5.32 4.54
C ALA A 181 6.85 -4.64 4.77
N LEU A 182 5.82 -5.46 4.93
CA LEU A 182 4.50 -5.00 5.28
C LEU A 182 3.87 -5.90 6.32
N LEU A 183 3.13 -5.28 7.23
CA LEU A 183 2.28 -5.92 8.23
C LEU A 183 0.91 -5.27 8.15
N HIS A 184 -0.14 -6.07 8.25
CA HIS A 184 -1.48 -5.55 8.39
C HIS A 184 -2.33 -6.38 9.34
N ASN A 185 -3.38 -5.76 9.86
CA ASN A 185 -4.51 -6.48 10.41
C ASN A 185 -5.80 -5.89 9.86
N SER A 186 -6.76 -6.75 9.53
CA SER A 186 -8.06 -6.34 9.01
C SER A 186 -9.17 -6.57 10.03
N ILE A 187 -10.22 -5.76 9.97
CA ILE A 187 -11.46 -6.06 10.72
C ILE A 187 -12.20 -7.21 10.04
N PHE A 188 -12.13 -7.24 8.70
CA PHE A 188 -12.68 -8.28 7.85
C PHE A 188 -11.52 -8.89 7.05
N PRO A 189 -10.97 -10.04 7.47
CA PRO A 189 -9.85 -10.68 6.77
C PRO A 189 -10.16 -10.79 5.27
N CYS A 190 -9.27 -10.26 4.44
CA CYS A 190 -9.40 -10.27 2.99
C CYS A 190 -8.13 -10.89 2.38
N PRO A 191 -7.99 -12.22 2.41
CA PRO A 191 -6.91 -12.86 1.67
C PRO A 191 -7.11 -12.62 0.16
N PRO A 192 -6.06 -12.33 -0.63
CA PRO A 192 -4.63 -12.27 -0.28
C PRO A 192 -4.07 -10.84 -0.30
N LEU A 193 -4.59 -9.95 0.55
CA LEU A 193 -4.25 -8.52 0.54
C LEU A 193 -2.74 -8.22 0.69
N ALA A 194 -2.05 -8.91 1.60
CA ALA A 194 -0.61 -8.75 1.80
C ALA A 194 0.19 -8.97 0.50
N GLU A 195 -0.14 -10.02 -0.26
CA GLU A 195 0.52 -10.32 -1.54
C GLU A 195 0.20 -9.28 -2.60
N ALA A 196 -1.04 -8.81 -2.68
CA ALA A 196 -1.42 -7.76 -3.62
C ALA A 196 -0.67 -6.45 -3.33
N MET A 197 -0.59 -6.05 -2.07
CA MET A 197 0.20 -4.88 -1.66
C MET A 197 1.69 -5.07 -1.99
N ALA A 198 2.23 -6.27 -1.74
CA ALA A 198 3.62 -6.57 -2.00
C ALA A 198 3.96 -6.52 -3.49
N ASP A 199 3.13 -7.10 -4.36
CA ASP A 199 3.29 -7.05 -5.81
C ASP A 199 3.32 -5.61 -6.34
N LEU A 200 2.38 -4.78 -5.90
CA LEU A 200 2.29 -3.38 -6.33
C LEU A 200 3.52 -2.57 -5.92
N ALA A 201 3.99 -2.72 -4.68
CA ALA A 201 5.21 -2.05 -4.23
C ALA A 201 6.45 -2.60 -4.93
N TRP A 202 6.55 -3.92 -5.09
CA TRP A 202 7.72 -4.57 -5.67
C TRP A 202 7.90 -4.23 -7.14
N GLN A 203 6.81 -4.13 -7.90
CA GLN A 203 6.82 -3.66 -9.28
C GLN A 203 7.40 -2.24 -9.37
N VAL A 204 7.08 -1.36 -8.42
CA VAL A 204 7.61 0.02 -8.41
C VAL A 204 9.10 0.06 -8.00
N LEU A 205 9.52 -0.80 -7.07
CA LEU A 205 10.92 -0.88 -6.63
C LEU A 205 11.85 -1.43 -7.71
N THR A 206 11.41 -2.49 -8.39
CA THR A 206 12.30 -3.34 -9.21
C THR A 206 11.93 -3.39 -10.69
N GLY A 207 10.73 -2.95 -11.07
CA GLY A 207 10.16 -3.21 -12.39
C GLY A 207 9.68 -4.65 -12.60
N GLY A 208 9.82 -5.53 -11.58
CA GLY A 208 9.37 -6.92 -11.64
C GLY A 208 7.86 -7.04 -11.78
N VAL A 209 7.41 -8.11 -12.44
CA VAL A 209 5.97 -8.38 -12.63
C VAL A 209 5.49 -9.33 -11.53
N GLY A 210 4.47 -8.89 -10.80
CA GLY A 210 3.73 -9.68 -9.81
C GLY A 210 2.41 -10.19 -10.35
N ALA A 211 1.74 -11.04 -9.58
CA ALA A 211 0.40 -11.53 -9.92
C ALA A 211 -0.64 -10.41 -9.87
N TYR A 212 -0.45 -9.42 -8.98
CA TYR A 212 -1.29 -8.22 -8.91
C TYR A 212 -0.62 -7.03 -9.57
N ARG A 213 -1.38 -6.31 -10.40
CA ARG A 213 -0.87 -5.16 -11.16
C ARG A 213 -1.88 -4.01 -11.12
N ALA A 214 -1.38 -2.78 -11.11
CA ALA A 214 -2.20 -1.58 -11.18
C ALA A 214 -2.43 -1.16 -12.63
N LEU A 215 -3.69 -1.03 -13.02
CA LEU A 215 -4.12 -0.34 -14.22
C LEU A 215 -4.38 1.13 -13.90
N SER A 216 -4.09 2.03 -14.85
CA SER A 216 -4.33 3.46 -14.64
C SER A 216 -5.23 4.08 -15.70
N LEU A 217 -6.26 4.79 -15.25
CA LEU A 217 -7.10 5.66 -16.06
C LEU A 217 -6.48 7.07 -16.09
N ARG A 218 -5.91 7.49 -17.22
CA ARG A 218 -5.19 8.79 -17.32
C ARG A 218 -5.80 9.78 -18.30
N ALA A 219 -6.78 9.35 -19.07
CA ALA A 219 -7.51 10.17 -20.01
C ALA A 219 -8.98 9.72 -20.02
N PRO A 220 -9.93 10.56 -20.46
CA PRO A 220 -11.25 10.11 -20.86
C PRO A 220 -11.18 8.94 -21.84
N VAL A 221 -11.98 7.91 -21.61
CA VAL A 221 -11.95 6.68 -22.41
C VAL A 221 -13.35 6.35 -22.89
N ALA A 222 -13.46 5.82 -24.11
CA ALA A 222 -14.73 5.36 -24.66
C ALA A 222 -15.21 4.08 -23.98
N ILE A 223 -16.53 4.01 -23.80
CA ILE A 223 -17.27 2.85 -23.33
C ILE A 223 -18.12 2.36 -24.50
N THR A 224 -17.88 1.13 -24.92
CA THR A 224 -18.61 0.50 -26.03
C THR A 224 -19.37 -0.72 -25.53
N ALA A 225 -20.49 -1.03 -26.16
CA ALA A 225 -21.19 -2.29 -25.89
C ALA A 225 -20.35 -3.47 -26.39
N GLY A 226 -20.26 -4.53 -25.59
CA GLY A 226 -19.58 -5.77 -25.93
C GLY A 226 -20.34 -6.97 -25.38
N PRO A 227 -19.98 -8.20 -25.76
CA PRO A 227 -20.62 -9.40 -25.23
C PRO A 227 -20.20 -9.73 -23.78
N ARG A 228 -19.16 -9.08 -23.26
CA ARG A 228 -18.58 -9.25 -21.92
C ARG A 228 -17.98 -7.93 -21.45
N ASP A 229 -17.82 -7.79 -20.13
CA ASP A 229 -17.08 -6.67 -19.56
C ASP A 229 -15.57 -6.86 -19.80
N ARG A 230 -14.96 -5.89 -20.50
CA ARG A 230 -13.54 -5.91 -20.84
C ARG A 230 -12.87 -4.57 -20.66
N VAL A 231 -11.61 -4.61 -20.28
CA VAL A 231 -10.72 -3.46 -20.19
C VAL A 231 -9.55 -3.70 -21.13
N ARG A 232 -9.33 -2.76 -22.06
CA ARG A 232 -8.14 -2.79 -22.92
C ARG A 232 -7.09 -1.85 -22.36
N VAL A 233 -5.84 -2.31 -22.36
CA VAL A 233 -4.71 -1.54 -21.84
C VAL A 233 -3.54 -1.47 -22.81
N ASP A 234 -2.73 -0.42 -22.70
CA ASP A 234 -1.46 -0.28 -23.42
C ASP A 234 -0.31 -1.06 -22.75
N ASP A 235 0.89 -0.96 -23.31
CA ASP A 235 2.14 -1.55 -22.81
C ASP A 235 2.50 -1.11 -21.37
N ARG A 236 1.96 0.03 -20.92
CA ARG A 236 2.15 0.63 -19.60
C ARG A 236 0.95 0.44 -18.68
N LEU A 237 0.03 -0.49 -19.01
CA LEU A 237 -1.18 -0.78 -18.25
C LEU A 237 -2.12 0.42 -18.09
N ARG A 238 -2.10 1.36 -19.04
CA ARG A 238 -3.06 2.47 -19.07
C ARG A 238 -4.32 2.02 -19.78
N VAL A 239 -5.47 2.32 -19.22
CA VAL A 239 -6.78 1.98 -19.81
C VAL A 239 -6.98 2.78 -21.08
N THR A 240 -7.19 2.10 -22.21
CA THR A 240 -7.37 2.67 -23.55
C THR A 240 -8.76 2.45 -24.13
N ALA A 241 -9.50 1.43 -23.66
CA ALA A 241 -10.91 1.23 -23.98
C ALA A 241 -11.62 0.42 -22.89
N ILE A 242 -12.93 0.63 -22.77
CA ILE A 242 -13.82 -0.13 -21.87
C ILE A 242 -14.95 -0.73 -22.72
N GLU A 243 -15.17 -2.03 -22.60
CA GLU A 243 -16.34 -2.72 -23.15
C GLU A 243 -17.25 -3.13 -22.00
N GLN A 244 -18.55 -2.87 -22.13
CA GLN A 244 -19.57 -3.28 -21.14
C GLN A 244 -20.57 -4.25 -21.75
N ALA A 245 -20.91 -5.29 -20.99
CA ALA A 245 -21.96 -6.25 -21.35
C ALA A 245 -23.37 -5.65 -21.23
N ASP A 246 -23.54 -4.68 -20.33
CA ASP A 246 -24.78 -3.91 -20.22
C ASP A 246 -24.94 -3.02 -21.47
N PRO A 247 -26.01 -3.20 -22.28
CA PRO A 247 -26.24 -2.38 -23.46
C PRO A 247 -26.62 -0.93 -23.11
N SER A 248 -26.91 -0.62 -21.84
CA SER A 248 -27.28 0.72 -21.35
C SER A 248 -26.07 1.64 -21.21
N LEU A 249 -25.48 2.01 -22.36
CA LEU A 249 -24.39 2.97 -22.41
C LEU A 249 -24.79 4.31 -21.75
N PRO A 250 -23.87 4.96 -21.02
CA PRO A 250 -24.18 6.20 -20.31
C PRO A 250 -24.52 7.32 -21.30
N ALA A 251 -25.80 7.58 -21.52
CA ALA A 251 -26.28 8.68 -22.35
C ALA A 251 -26.37 10.01 -21.58
N THR A 252 -26.65 9.94 -20.27
CA THR A 252 -26.72 11.10 -19.38
C THR A 252 -25.63 11.04 -18.33
N ARG A 253 -25.26 12.22 -17.81
CA ARG A 253 -24.24 12.35 -16.77
C ARG A 253 -24.66 11.59 -15.51
N ARG A 254 -23.86 10.59 -15.13
CA ARG A 254 -24.05 9.82 -13.89
C ARG A 254 -22.71 9.38 -13.30
N ARG A 255 -22.71 9.11 -12.00
CA ARG A 255 -21.62 8.38 -11.34
C ARG A 255 -22.01 6.92 -11.20
N ALA A 256 -21.21 6.02 -11.76
CA ALA A 256 -21.45 4.58 -11.69
C ALA A 256 -20.16 3.80 -11.98
N ASN A 257 -20.26 2.46 -11.92
CA ASN A 257 -19.14 1.57 -12.25
C ASN A 257 -18.87 1.61 -13.75
N ALA A 258 -17.66 2.03 -14.14
CA ALA A 258 -17.18 1.91 -15.51
C ALA A 258 -16.49 0.56 -15.75
N ILE A 259 -15.76 0.08 -14.73
CA ILE A 259 -15.07 -1.21 -14.75
C ILE A 259 -15.57 -2.01 -13.56
N TYR A 260 -16.13 -3.18 -13.82
CA TYR A 260 -16.70 -4.08 -12.81
C TYR A 260 -15.67 -5.07 -12.29
N LEU A 261 -15.92 -5.61 -11.10
CA LEU A 261 -15.15 -6.73 -10.56
C LEU A 261 -15.25 -7.94 -11.51
N GLY A 262 -14.11 -8.55 -11.84
CA GLY A 262 -14.04 -9.70 -12.74
C GLY A 262 -14.03 -9.38 -14.23
N SER A 263 -13.99 -8.09 -14.62
CA SER A 263 -13.84 -7.68 -16.02
C SER A 263 -12.55 -8.28 -16.61
N GLU A 264 -12.62 -8.81 -17.83
CA GLU A 264 -11.43 -9.34 -18.53
C GLU A 264 -10.47 -8.19 -18.88
N VAL A 265 -9.17 -8.37 -18.66
CA VAL A 265 -8.14 -7.39 -19.00
C VAL A 265 -7.36 -7.89 -20.21
N TRP A 266 -7.31 -7.08 -21.25
CA TRP A 266 -6.70 -7.40 -22.53
C TRP A 266 -5.59 -6.41 -22.88
N GLN A 267 -4.45 -6.93 -23.33
CA GLN A 267 -3.30 -6.16 -23.83
C GLN A 267 -2.88 -6.76 -25.17
N ASP A 268 -2.80 -5.95 -26.23
CA ASP A 268 -2.39 -6.37 -27.57
C ASP A 268 -3.10 -7.64 -28.09
N GLY A 269 -4.41 -7.73 -27.85
CA GLY A 269 -5.23 -8.87 -28.27
C GLY A 269 -5.03 -10.15 -27.45
N ARG A 270 -4.23 -10.11 -26.38
CA ARG A 270 -4.06 -11.19 -25.41
C ARG A 270 -4.82 -10.91 -24.12
N HIS A 271 -5.53 -11.91 -23.61
CA HIS A 271 -6.09 -11.88 -22.26
C HIS A 271 -4.96 -12.02 -21.22
N ILE A 272 -4.82 -11.04 -20.34
CA ILE A 272 -3.74 -10.95 -19.34
C ILE A 272 -4.23 -11.04 -17.90
N GLY A 273 -5.54 -11.15 -17.65
CA GLY A 273 -6.09 -11.33 -16.30
C GLY A 273 -7.47 -10.72 -16.11
N HIS A 274 -7.88 -10.57 -14.85
CA HIS A 274 -9.19 -10.00 -14.50
C HIS A 274 -9.02 -8.91 -13.45
N THR A 275 -9.95 -7.95 -13.43
CA THR A 275 -9.99 -6.94 -12.37
C THR A 275 -10.42 -7.55 -11.04
N VAL A 276 -9.75 -7.15 -9.97
CA VAL A 276 -10.06 -7.53 -8.57
C VAL A 276 -10.50 -6.32 -7.73
N SER A 277 -10.65 -5.16 -8.38
CA SER A 277 -11.30 -3.97 -7.83
C SER A 277 -12.25 -3.38 -8.87
N GLU A 278 -13.19 -2.56 -8.42
CA GLU A 278 -14.10 -1.81 -9.30
C GLU A 278 -13.59 -0.38 -9.53
N LEU A 279 -14.06 0.23 -10.61
CA LEU A 279 -13.81 1.64 -10.91
C LEU A 279 -15.12 2.41 -10.97
N VAL A 280 -15.36 3.24 -9.96
CA VAL A 280 -16.50 4.18 -9.90
C VAL A 280 -16.05 5.54 -10.44
N VAL A 281 -16.65 5.99 -11.54
CA VAL A 281 -16.30 7.26 -12.20
C VAL A 281 -17.52 8.00 -12.71
N ASP A 282 -17.32 9.26 -13.07
CA ASP A 282 -18.33 10.06 -13.73
C ASP A 282 -18.35 9.71 -15.24
N MET A 283 -19.53 9.43 -15.79
CA MET A 283 -19.72 8.97 -17.17
C MET A 283 -20.86 9.71 -17.87
N ALA A 284 -20.66 10.02 -19.16
CA ALA A 284 -21.60 10.70 -20.04
C ALA A 284 -21.22 10.44 -21.50
N ASP A 285 -22.19 10.49 -22.41
CA ASP A 285 -21.99 10.36 -23.86
C ASP A 285 -21.16 9.14 -24.28
N GLY A 286 -21.38 8.00 -23.61
CA GLY A 286 -20.66 6.75 -23.86
C GLY A 286 -19.18 6.81 -23.48
N ARG A 287 -18.79 7.68 -22.55
CA ARG A 287 -17.39 7.87 -22.13
C ARG A 287 -17.26 8.07 -20.63
N VAL A 288 -16.08 7.75 -20.12
CA VAL A 288 -15.63 8.26 -18.82
C VAL A 288 -15.22 9.72 -19.00
N PHE A 289 -15.69 10.63 -18.14
CA PHE A 289 -15.31 12.04 -18.17
C PHE A 289 -14.93 12.54 -16.78
N GLY A 290 -14.06 13.55 -16.73
CA GLY A 290 -13.40 13.97 -15.49
C GLY A 290 -12.32 12.96 -15.10
N LEU A 291 -11.08 13.41 -14.93
CA LEU A 291 -10.06 12.54 -14.37
C LEU A 291 -10.33 12.41 -12.87
N PRO A 292 -10.55 11.19 -12.38
CA PRO A 292 -10.64 10.99 -10.94
C PRO A 292 -9.32 11.36 -10.28
N ASP A 293 -9.38 11.72 -8.99
CA ASP A 293 -8.20 11.73 -8.11
C ASP A 293 -7.34 10.46 -8.36
N PRO A 294 -6.00 10.52 -8.28
CA PRO A 294 -5.12 9.35 -8.33
C PRO A 294 -5.65 8.05 -7.68
N ALA A 295 -6.34 8.13 -6.54
CA ALA A 295 -6.95 6.96 -5.87
C ALA A 295 -8.07 6.31 -6.70
N ARG A 296 -8.86 7.15 -7.36
CA ARG A 296 -10.06 6.79 -8.13
C ARG A 296 -9.76 6.55 -9.60
N SER A 297 -8.49 6.65 -9.98
CA SER A 297 -7.99 6.39 -11.34
C SER A 297 -7.21 5.07 -11.42
N LEU A 298 -7.16 4.31 -10.33
CA LEU A 298 -6.38 3.09 -10.20
C LEU A 298 -7.31 1.88 -10.05
N ILE A 299 -7.02 0.82 -10.80
CA ILE A 299 -7.75 -0.45 -10.77
C ILE A 299 -6.73 -1.54 -10.53
N ILE A 300 -7.02 -2.48 -9.64
CA ILE A 300 -6.15 -3.63 -9.45
C ILE A 300 -6.65 -4.77 -10.32
N MET A 301 -5.74 -5.36 -11.08
CA MET A 301 -5.96 -6.62 -11.77
C MET A 301 -5.14 -7.74 -11.13
N LYS A 302 -5.58 -8.97 -11.37
CA LYS A 302 -4.85 -10.19 -11.07
C LYS A 302 -4.64 -10.98 -12.34
N GLU A 303 -3.41 -11.41 -12.60
CA GLU A 303 -3.10 -12.32 -13.70
C GLU A 303 -3.82 -13.67 -13.48
N PRO A 304 -4.20 -14.39 -14.55
CA PRO A 304 -4.73 -15.73 -14.42
C PRO A 304 -3.67 -16.56 -13.69
N ALA A 305 -4.07 -17.35 -12.69
CA ALA A 305 -3.19 -18.40 -12.22
C ALA A 305 -2.80 -19.21 -13.46
N ASN A 306 -1.51 -19.42 -13.72
CA ASN A 306 -1.07 -20.37 -14.73
C ASN A 306 -1.74 -21.70 -14.38
N VAL A 307 -2.84 -22.02 -15.05
CA VAL A 307 -3.28 -23.41 -15.17
C VAL A 307 -2.20 -24.00 -16.07
N PRO A 308 -1.35 -24.91 -15.56
CA PRO A 308 -0.43 -25.62 -16.45
C PRO A 308 -1.29 -26.23 -17.55
N THR A 309 -1.03 -25.83 -18.80
CA THR A 309 -1.56 -26.54 -19.97
C THR A 309 -1.05 -27.97 -19.99
#